data_AF-T2T572-F1
#
_entry.id   AF-T2T572-F1
#
_cell.length_a   1.000
_cell.length_b   1.000
_cell.length_c   1.000
_cell.angle_alpha   90.00
_cell.angle_beta   90.00
_cell.angle_gamma   90.00
#
_symmetry.space_group_name_H-M   'P 1'
#
loop_
_entity.id
_entity.type
_entity.pdbx_description
1 polymer ?
#
loop_
_entity_poly.entity_id
_entity_poly.type
_entity_poly.pdbx_seq_one_letter_code
_entity_poly.pdbx_strand_id
1 'polypeptide(L)'
;MHKKVLLALTASLICQESLFAKDKDYTLGKVSTAGKKDKSDYSGQVNLGYSGITAPKSWQDEEVKKYTGSRTVISNKALTQQANQSIEEALQNVPGLQIRNATGVGAMPTIQIRGFGAGGSGHSDATLMLVNGIPVYMAPYAHIELDIFPVTFQAIDRIDVIKGGGSVQYGPNTYGGIVNIITKPIPNQWENQAAERITYWAKARNAGFAAPPDKTGDPSFIKSLGNNLLYNTYVRSGGMINKHVGIQAQANWVRGQGFRDNSPSNISNYWLDGVYDINENNGIKAYYQYYDFAIAQPGSLSEQDYKINRFANLRPLNQKGGRSQRFGAVYENRFGDLDKVGGTFSFTYY
;
A
#
# COMPACT_ATOMS: atom_id res chain seq x y z
N MET A 1 12.14 14.41 47.70
CA MET A 1 12.64 13.08 47.27
C MET A 1 11.87 12.63 46.03
N HIS A 2 12.58 12.68 44.91
CA HIS A 2 12.33 12.20 43.53
C HIS A 2 11.02 11.46 43.16
N LYS A 3 10.22 12.14 42.33
CA LYS A 3 9.30 11.54 41.34
C LYS A 3 10.11 11.11 40.10
N LYS A 4 9.91 9.90 39.58
CA LYS A 4 10.42 9.50 38.25
C LYS A 4 9.26 9.36 37.28
N VAL A 5 9.16 10.34 36.38
CA VAL A 5 8.37 10.29 35.14
C VAL A 5 9.31 9.75 34.06
N LEU A 6 8.94 8.63 33.42
CA LEU A 6 9.70 8.07 32.31
C LEU A 6 9.11 8.62 31.00
N LEU A 7 9.82 9.56 30.37
CA LEU A 7 9.49 10.09 29.05
C LEU A 7 10.11 9.18 27.99
N ALA A 8 9.31 8.60 27.10
CA ALA A 8 9.80 7.90 25.92
C ALA A 8 10.22 8.96 24.88
N LEU A 9 11.52 9.08 24.63
CA LEU A 9 12.07 9.94 23.57
C LEU A 9 12.06 9.15 22.25
N THR A 10 11.14 9.48 21.35
CA THR A 10 11.27 9.16 19.92
C THR A 10 12.12 10.24 19.27
N ALA A 11 13.37 9.93 18.93
CA ALA A 11 14.23 10.81 18.15
C ALA A 11 14.05 10.52 16.67
N SER A 12 13.13 11.22 16.02
CA SER A 12 13.07 11.34 14.56
C SER A 12 14.02 12.46 14.14
N LEU A 13 15.18 12.10 13.59
CA LEU A 13 16.06 13.07 12.94
C LEU A 13 15.50 13.36 11.54
N ILE A 14 14.70 14.42 11.42
CA ILE A 14 14.30 14.97 10.12
C ILE A 14 15.36 15.99 9.76
N CYS A 15 16.29 15.62 8.87
CA CYS A 15 17.17 16.58 8.24
C CYS A 15 16.40 17.24 7.09
N GLN A 16 15.78 18.39 7.36
CA GLN A 16 15.21 19.27 6.34
C GLN A 16 16.26 20.32 5.99
N GLU A 17 16.94 20.15 4.85
CA GLU A 17 17.57 21.29 4.19
C GLU A 17 16.49 22.00 3.36
N SER A 18 16.00 23.11 3.90
CA SER A 18 15.11 24.03 3.24
C SER A 18 15.91 24.97 2.32
N LEU A 19 15.91 24.69 1.01
CA LEU A 19 16.26 25.68 0.00
C LEU A 19 14.97 26.28 -0.57
N PHE A 20 14.68 27.49 -0.10
CA PHE A 20 13.70 28.48 -0.52
C PHE A 20 12.76 28.13 -1.69
N ALA A 21 11.49 27.89 -1.36
CA ALA A 21 10.36 28.27 -2.21
C ALA A 21 9.41 29.14 -1.36
N LYS A 22 9.32 30.40 -1.76
CA LYS A 22 8.63 31.52 -1.12
C LYS A 22 7.12 31.28 -1.08
N ASP A 23 6.51 31.62 0.06
CA ASP A 23 5.08 31.83 0.35
C ASP A 23 4.09 30.78 -0.18
N LYS A 24 3.79 29.75 0.64
CA LYS A 24 2.59 28.93 0.50
C LYS A 24 1.52 29.40 1.49
N ASP A 25 0.57 30.19 1.00
CA ASP A 25 -0.71 30.37 1.67
C ASP A 25 -1.47 29.03 1.66
N TYR A 26 -1.61 28.40 2.83
CA TYR A 26 -2.47 27.25 3.00
C TYR A 26 -3.93 27.74 3.06
N THR A 27 -4.59 27.78 1.91
CA THR A 27 -6.04 28.01 1.87
C THR A 27 -6.76 26.72 2.25
N LEU A 28 -7.43 26.75 3.40
CA LEU A 28 -8.41 25.76 3.83
C LEU A 28 -9.43 25.50 2.71
N GLY A 29 -9.79 24.23 2.55
CA GLY A 29 -10.53 23.69 1.41
C GLY A 29 -11.75 24.50 1.01
N LYS A 30 -11.77 24.94 -0.25
CA LYS A 30 -13.03 25.15 -0.96
C LYS A 30 -13.69 23.78 -1.11
N VAL A 31 -14.84 23.62 -0.47
CA VAL A 31 -15.79 22.56 -0.80
C VAL A 31 -16.25 22.81 -2.24
N SER A 32 -15.79 21.99 -3.19
CA SER A 32 -16.35 22.00 -4.53
C SER A 32 -17.64 21.18 -4.51
N THR A 33 -18.76 21.88 -4.63
CA THR A 33 -20.02 21.29 -5.09
C THR A 33 -19.79 20.74 -6.50
N ALA A 34 -20.31 19.55 -6.78
CA ALA A 34 -20.26 18.91 -8.10
C ALA A 34 -20.62 19.93 -9.21
N GLY A 35 -19.74 20.05 -10.21
CA GLY A 35 -19.98 20.88 -11.41
C GLY A 35 -19.26 22.24 -11.50
N LYS A 36 -18.13 22.46 -10.82
CA LYS A 36 -17.26 23.62 -11.13
C LYS A 36 -15.84 23.18 -11.50
N LYS A 37 -15.44 23.50 -12.73
CA LYS A 37 -14.05 23.46 -13.21
C LYS A 37 -13.12 24.16 -12.22
N ASP A 38 -12.22 23.40 -11.62
CA ASP A 38 -11.08 23.98 -10.92
C ASP A 38 -10.06 24.43 -11.98
N LYS A 39 -10.10 25.72 -12.32
CA LYS A 39 -9.31 26.32 -13.43
C LYS A 39 -7.83 26.55 -13.08
N SER A 40 -7.34 26.05 -11.95
CA SER A 40 -5.89 26.00 -11.66
C SER A 40 -5.22 24.74 -12.19
N ASP A 41 -5.98 23.76 -12.69
CA ASP A 41 -5.48 22.59 -13.41
C ASP A 41 -5.53 22.87 -14.92
N TYR A 42 -4.43 23.37 -15.48
CA TYR A 42 -4.31 23.57 -16.94
C TYR A 42 -4.33 22.26 -17.75
N SER A 43 -4.66 21.12 -17.14
CA SER A 43 -4.89 19.82 -17.78
C SER A 43 -6.36 19.35 -17.76
N GLY A 44 -7.25 19.96 -16.96
CA GLY A 44 -8.65 19.50 -16.85
C GLY A 44 -8.82 18.03 -16.46
N GLN A 45 -7.79 17.40 -15.87
CA GLN A 45 -7.80 15.96 -15.62
C GLN A 45 -8.58 15.60 -14.35
N VAL A 46 -9.68 14.88 -14.54
CA VAL A 46 -10.27 13.98 -13.54
C VAL A 46 -9.17 13.02 -13.07
N ASN A 47 -9.14 12.60 -11.81
CA ASN A 47 -8.09 11.71 -11.27
C ASN A 47 -8.08 10.35 -12.00
N LEU A 48 -7.36 10.22 -13.10
CA LEU A 48 -7.52 9.16 -14.08
C LEU A 48 -6.88 7.82 -13.64
N GLY A 49 -7.62 6.96 -12.93
CA GLY A 49 -7.23 5.56 -12.71
C GLY A 49 -7.05 4.78 -14.03
N TYR A 50 -6.29 3.68 -14.01
CA TYR A 50 -5.97 2.83 -15.17
C TYR A 50 -7.19 2.04 -15.74
N SER A 51 -8.44 2.38 -15.44
CA SER A 51 -9.59 1.63 -15.95
C SER A 51 -10.91 2.41 -15.93
N GLY A 52 -10.87 3.75 -15.87
CA GLY A 52 -12.07 4.53 -15.51
C GLY A 52 -12.55 4.31 -14.06
N ILE A 53 -11.96 3.32 -13.36
CA ILE A 53 -12.06 3.10 -11.93
C ILE A 53 -11.15 4.12 -11.23
N THR A 54 -11.68 5.32 -11.03
CA THR A 54 -11.03 6.34 -10.22
C THR A 54 -11.38 6.04 -8.77
N ALA A 55 -10.42 5.64 -7.95
CA ALA A 55 -10.70 5.60 -6.51
C ALA A 55 -10.85 7.05 -6.01
N PRO A 56 -11.84 7.36 -5.16
CA PRO A 56 -12.02 8.66 -4.55
C PRO A 56 -10.76 9.10 -3.81
N LYS A 57 -10.53 10.41 -3.69
CA LYS A 57 -9.29 10.91 -3.06
C LYS A 57 -9.29 10.70 -1.54
N SER A 58 -10.47 10.65 -0.92
CA SER A 58 -10.63 10.46 0.52
C SER A 58 -12.04 9.99 0.89
N TRP A 59 -12.24 9.68 2.18
CA TRP A 59 -13.57 9.37 2.73
C TRP A 59 -14.57 10.54 2.65
N GLN A 60 -14.10 11.78 2.46
CA GLN A 60 -14.95 12.98 2.36
C GLN A 60 -15.44 13.25 0.93
N ASP A 61 -14.97 12.47 -0.04
CA ASP A 61 -15.36 12.59 -1.44
C ASP A 61 -16.86 12.31 -1.62
N GLU A 62 -17.52 13.08 -2.49
CA GLU A 62 -18.96 12.95 -2.73
C GLU A 62 -19.31 11.56 -3.29
N GLU A 63 -18.41 10.96 -4.07
CA GLU A 63 -18.59 9.59 -4.56
C GLU A 63 -18.70 8.57 -3.42
N VAL A 64 -17.93 8.78 -2.32
CA VAL A 64 -18.00 7.89 -1.14
C VAL A 64 -19.27 8.14 -0.35
N LYS A 65 -19.67 9.41 -0.17
CA LYS A 65 -20.89 9.77 0.59
C LYS A 65 -22.18 9.29 -0.08
N LYS A 66 -22.22 9.32 -1.42
CA LYS A 66 -23.37 8.89 -2.24
C LYS A 66 -23.35 7.40 -2.54
N TYR A 67 -22.30 6.69 -2.16
CA TYR A 67 -22.17 5.27 -2.44
C TYR A 67 -23.25 4.47 -1.70
N THR A 68 -24.01 3.66 -2.43
CA THR A 68 -25.12 2.85 -1.90
C THR A 68 -24.66 1.52 -1.30
N GLY A 69 -23.57 1.56 -0.54
CA GLY A 69 -22.92 0.38 0.03
C GLY A 69 -21.87 0.74 1.09
N SER A 70 -21.17 -0.27 1.60
CA SER A 70 -20.10 -0.04 2.59
C SER A 70 -18.76 0.12 1.88
N ARG A 71 -18.27 1.36 1.81
CA ARG A 71 -16.99 1.71 1.18
C ARG A 71 -16.13 2.54 2.14
N THR A 72 -14.82 2.34 2.10
CA THR A 72 -13.87 3.07 2.94
C THR A 72 -12.62 3.37 2.13
N VAL A 73 -12.20 4.63 2.11
CA VAL A 73 -10.99 5.07 1.41
C VAL A 73 -9.96 5.51 2.43
N ILE A 74 -8.79 4.87 2.40
CA ILE A 74 -7.59 5.30 3.12
C ILE A 74 -6.80 6.22 2.18
N SER A 75 -6.83 7.52 2.46
CA SER A 75 -6.16 8.53 1.64
C SER A 75 -4.64 8.55 1.85
N ASN A 76 -3.90 9.19 0.93
CA ASN A 76 -2.46 9.38 1.08
C ASN A 76 -2.09 10.06 2.40
N LYS A 77 -2.88 11.05 2.80
CA LYS A 77 -2.73 11.74 4.09
C LYS A 77 -2.89 10.76 5.26
N ALA A 78 -3.89 9.88 5.23
CA ALA A 78 -4.06 8.87 6.27
C ALA A 78 -2.89 7.87 6.29
N LEU A 79 -2.42 7.42 5.11
CA LEU A 79 -1.28 6.51 4.99
C LEU A 79 0.04 7.11 5.54
N THR A 80 0.22 8.43 5.40
CA THR A 80 1.46 9.12 5.78
C THR A 80 1.44 9.71 7.20
N GLN A 81 0.27 10.11 7.70
CA GLN A 81 0.12 10.73 9.02
C GLN A 81 -0.19 9.72 10.13
N GLN A 82 -0.79 8.59 9.79
CA GLN A 82 -0.89 7.46 10.72
C GLN A 82 0.44 6.72 10.71
N ALA A 83 0.89 6.21 11.86
CA ALA A 83 2.14 5.48 12.00
C ALA A 83 2.10 4.06 11.39
N ASN A 84 1.48 3.92 10.21
CA ASN A 84 1.37 2.69 9.45
C ASN A 84 2.75 2.32 8.87
N GLN A 85 3.23 1.13 9.21
CA GLN A 85 4.51 0.59 8.72
C GLN A 85 4.32 -0.21 7.43
N SER A 86 3.13 -0.77 7.24
CA SER A 86 2.77 -1.69 6.16
C SER A 86 1.34 -1.47 5.66
N ILE A 87 1.00 -2.11 4.54
CA ILE A 87 -0.34 -2.07 3.94
C ILE A 87 -1.34 -2.74 4.88
N GLU A 88 -0.90 -3.81 5.54
CA GLU A 88 -1.62 -4.59 6.53
C GLU A 88 -2.08 -3.71 7.69
N GLU A 89 -1.17 -2.93 8.27
CA GLU A 89 -1.48 -2.02 9.38
C GLU A 89 -2.45 -0.91 8.96
N ALA A 90 -2.28 -0.36 7.76
CA ALA A 90 -3.23 0.61 7.24
C ALA A 90 -4.63 -0.01 7.11
N LEU A 91 -4.74 -1.22 6.57
CA LEU A 91 -6.00 -1.96 6.40
C LEU A 91 -6.63 -2.38 7.74
N GLN A 92 -5.86 -2.61 8.80
CA GLN A 92 -6.38 -2.92 10.13
C GLN A 92 -7.25 -1.81 10.71
N ASN A 93 -7.06 -0.57 10.27
CA ASN A 93 -7.86 0.58 10.71
C ASN A 93 -9.24 0.65 10.04
N VAL A 94 -9.54 -0.24 9.08
CA VAL A 94 -10.82 -0.25 8.37
C VAL A 94 -11.84 -1.13 9.10
N PRO A 95 -13.02 -0.59 9.47
CA PRO A 95 -14.04 -1.38 10.15
C PRO A 95 -14.50 -2.59 9.34
N GLY A 96 -14.59 -3.76 9.99
CA GLY A 96 -15.01 -5.02 9.37
C GLY A 96 -13.91 -5.73 8.58
N LEU A 97 -12.69 -5.20 8.55
CA LEU A 97 -11.51 -5.91 8.07
C LEU A 97 -10.80 -6.58 9.25
N GLN A 98 -10.32 -7.80 9.03
CA GLN A 98 -9.40 -8.49 9.91
C GLN A 98 -8.17 -8.86 9.11
N ILE A 99 -7.02 -8.36 9.53
CA ILE A 99 -5.76 -8.55 8.82
C ILE A 99 -4.81 -9.36 9.68
N ARG A 100 -4.30 -10.47 9.14
CA ARG A 100 -3.25 -11.25 9.77
C ARG A 100 -1.93 -10.93 9.09
N ASN A 101 -1.03 -10.29 9.83
CA ASN A 101 0.32 -10.00 9.39
C ASN A 101 1.26 -11.14 9.80
N ALA A 102 1.72 -11.94 8.83
CA ALA A 102 2.51 -13.14 9.08
C ALA A 102 4.01 -12.86 9.30
N THR A 103 4.55 -11.79 8.69
CA THR A 103 6.00 -11.54 8.62
C THR A 103 6.43 -10.16 9.12
N GLY A 104 5.52 -9.20 9.20
CA GLY A 104 5.81 -7.79 9.53
C GLY A 104 6.37 -6.98 8.37
N VAL A 105 6.60 -7.61 7.21
CA VAL A 105 7.32 -7.01 6.07
C VAL A 105 6.39 -6.29 5.10
N GLY A 106 5.10 -6.62 5.13
CA GLY A 106 4.09 -5.97 4.30
C GLY A 106 3.92 -6.56 2.89
N ALA A 107 4.30 -7.83 2.72
CA ALA A 107 4.49 -8.45 1.41
C ALA A 107 3.47 -9.54 1.07
N MET A 108 2.69 -9.99 2.06
CA MET A 108 1.76 -11.11 1.92
C MET A 108 0.62 -10.96 2.94
N PRO A 109 -0.22 -9.92 2.78
CA PRO A 109 -1.32 -9.68 3.70
C PRO A 109 -2.34 -10.82 3.59
N THR A 110 -2.77 -11.35 4.72
CA THR A 110 -4.00 -12.17 4.78
C THR A 110 -5.14 -11.27 5.21
N ILE A 111 -6.07 -11.00 4.28
CA ILE A 111 -7.15 -10.03 4.44
C ILE A 111 -8.46 -10.79 4.53
N GLN A 112 -9.22 -10.49 5.58
CA GLN A 112 -10.56 -10.99 5.78
C GLN A 112 -11.51 -9.81 5.88
N ILE A 113 -12.69 -9.96 5.28
CA ILE A 113 -13.73 -8.94 5.31
C ILE A 113 -15.00 -9.58 5.82
N ARG A 114 -15.52 -9.11 6.96
CA ARG A 114 -16.74 -9.63 7.61
C ARG A 114 -16.71 -11.15 7.84
N GLY A 115 -15.53 -11.71 8.11
CA GLY A 115 -15.32 -13.14 8.34
C GLY A 115 -15.10 -13.99 7.07
N PHE A 116 -15.30 -13.44 5.88
CA PHE A 116 -14.91 -14.08 4.63
C PHE A 116 -13.39 -13.95 4.42
N GLY A 117 -12.75 -15.00 3.90
CA GLY A 117 -11.29 -15.02 3.71
C GLY A 117 -10.53 -15.76 4.81
N ALA A 118 -11.24 -16.37 5.77
CA ALA A 118 -10.67 -16.93 7.00
C ALA A 118 -10.28 -18.42 6.91
N GLY A 119 -10.66 -19.11 5.83
CA GLY A 119 -10.72 -20.57 5.79
C GLY A 119 -9.47 -21.32 5.35
N GLY A 120 -8.51 -20.66 4.69
CA GLY A 120 -7.36 -21.33 4.06
C GLY A 120 -6.05 -21.27 4.85
N SER A 121 -5.15 -22.21 4.56
CA SER A 121 -3.74 -22.25 5.00
C SER A 121 -2.91 -21.06 4.49
N GLY A 122 -3.51 -20.16 3.72
CA GLY A 122 -2.98 -18.85 3.44
C GLY A 122 -3.93 -18.07 2.53
N HIS A 123 -3.89 -16.75 2.70
CA HIS A 123 -4.24 -15.76 1.67
C HIS A 123 -5.72 -15.44 1.48
N SER A 124 -5.95 -14.19 1.08
CA SER A 124 -7.23 -13.50 0.88
C SER A 124 -8.06 -14.13 -0.25
N ASP A 125 -8.60 -15.32 -0.02
CA ASP A 125 -9.31 -16.18 -0.98
C ASP A 125 -10.77 -15.79 -1.21
N ALA A 126 -11.29 -14.80 -0.47
CA ALA A 126 -12.67 -14.32 -0.61
C ALA A 126 -12.77 -12.81 -0.89
N THR A 127 -11.66 -12.14 -1.18
CA THR A 127 -11.62 -10.68 -1.47
C THR A 127 -10.97 -10.49 -2.81
N LEU A 128 -11.51 -9.62 -3.68
CA LEU A 128 -10.84 -9.26 -4.93
C LEU A 128 -9.79 -8.18 -4.67
N MET A 129 -8.52 -8.57 -4.74
CA MET A 129 -7.39 -7.65 -4.66
C MET A 129 -7.07 -7.06 -6.04
N LEU A 130 -7.03 -5.73 -6.13
CA LEU A 130 -6.72 -4.97 -7.34
C LEU A 130 -5.56 -4.02 -7.09
N VAL A 131 -4.78 -3.77 -8.14
CA VAL A 131 -3.83 -2.65 -8.20
C VAL A 131 -4.19 -1.82 -9.41
N ASN A 132 -4.53 -0.56 -9.18
CA ASN A 132 -5.02 0.36 -10.20
C ASN A 132 -6.22 -0.20 -11.00
N GLY A 133 -7.11 -0.95 -10.33
CA GLY A 133 -8.26 -1.61 -10.94
C GLY A 133 -7.96 -2.96 -11.60
N ILE A 134 -6.69 -3.40 -11.64
CA ILE A 134 -6.26 -4.63 -12.32
C ILE A 134 -6.03 -5.74 -11.29
N PRO A 135 -6.62 -6.94 -11.45
CA PRO A 135 -6.40 -8.07 -10.56
C PRO A 135 -4.92 -8.41 -10.37
N VAL A 136 -4.56 -8.82 -9.16
CA VAL A 136 -3.17 -9.23 -8.82
C VAL A 136 -2.97 -10.75 -8.86
N TYR A 137 -4.04 -11.53 -9.00
CA TYR A 137 -4.01 -12.99 -9.03
C TYR A 137 -3.37 -13.51 -10.31
N MET A 138 -2.62 -14.62 -10.20
CA MET A 138 -2.04 -15.29 -11.37
C MET A 138 -3.10 -15.91 -12.28
N ALA A 139 -4.17 -16.46 -11.71
CA ALA A 139 -5.31 -16.98 -12.45
C ALA A 139 -6.62 -16.58 -11.74
N PRO A 140 -7.14 -15.35 -11.97
CA PRO A 140 -8.20 -14.76 -11.15
C PRO A 140 -9.44 -15.65 -10.95
N TYR A 141 -9.80 -16.49 -11.92
CA TYR A 141 -10.97 -17.39 -11.84
C TYR A 141 -10.65 -18.80 -11.34
N ALA A 142 -9.45 -19.31 -11.59
CA ALA A 142 -9.08 -20.70 -11.32
C ALA A 142 -8.21 -20.85 -10.05
N HIS A 143 -7.51 -19.79 -9.66
CA HIS A 143 -6.62 -19.75 -8.50
C HIS A 143 -6.81 -18.42 -7.76
N ILE A 144 -7.72 -18.44 -6.79
CA ILE A 144 -8.18 -17.26 -6.06
C ILE A 144 -7.33 -16.93 -4.82
N GLU A 145 -6.27 -17.69 -4.55
CA GLU A 145 -5.33 -17.39 -3.47
C GLU A 145 -4.36 -16.25 -3.87
N LEU A 146 -4.08 -15.36 -2.92
CA LEU A 146 -3.11 -14.27 -3.10
C LEU A 146 -1.67 -14.77 -2.92
N ASP A 147 -1.10 -15.37 -3.97
CA ASP A 147 0.27 -15.87 -3.95
C ASP A 147 1.35 -14.81 -4.00
N ILE A 148 1.03 -13.71 -4.68
CA ILE A 148 1.92 -12.59 -4.90
C ILE A 148 1.16 -11.31 -4.63
N PHE A 149 1.81 -10.38 -3.96
CA PHE A 149 1.23 -9.08 -3.66
C PHE A 149 2.17 -8.01 -4.22
N PRO A 150 2.03 -7.66 -5.52
CA PRO A 150 2.99 -6.85 -6.24
C PRO A 150 2.82 -5.36 -5.92
N VAL A 151 2.86 -5.00 -4.63
CA VAL A 151 2.77 -3.63 -4.15
C VAL A 151 3.73 -3.44 -2.98
N THR A 152 4.32 -2.26 -2.89
CA THR A 152 5.09 -1.83 -1.74
C THR A 152 4.45 -0.59 -1.15
N PHE A 153 4.44 -0.47 0.18
CA PHE A 153 3.69 0.57 0.91
C PHE A 153 3.98 2.00 0.42
N GLN A 154 5.24 2.29 0.06
CA GLN A 154 5.68 3.64 -0.34
C GLN A 154 5.20 4.05 -1.74
N ALA A 155 4.87 3.08 -2.59
CA ALA A 155 4.35 3.33 -3.94
C ALA A 155 2.85 3.66 -3.94
N ILE A 156 2.17 3.54 -2.79
CA ILE A 156 0.72 3.71 -2.68
C ILE A 156 0.36 5.19 -2.53
N ASP A 157 -0.61 5.62 -3.32
CA ASP A 157 -1.32 6.87 -3.09
C ASP A 157 -2.45 6.68 -2.10
N ARG A 158 -3.32 5.69 -2.34
CA ARG A 158 -4.54 5.44 -1.54
C ARG A 158 -5.01 4.02 -1.69
N ILE A 159 -5.85 3.58 -0.75
CA ILE A 159 -6.47 2.26 -0.74
C ILE A 159 -7.98 2.43 -0.66
N ASP A 160 -8.70 1.80 -1.59
CA ASP A 160 -10.16 1.81 -1.66
C ASP A 160 -10.71 0.43 -1.31
N VAL A 161 -11.49 0.37 -0.24
CA VAL A 161 -12.05 -0.86 0.31
C VAL A 161 -13.57 -0.83 0.11
N ILE A 162 -14.04 -1.61 -0.85
CA ILE A 162 -15.46 -1.72 -1.21
C ILE A 162 -15.99 -3.04 -0.66
N LYS A 163 -16.67 -3.01 0.48
CA LYS A 163 -17.19 -4.20 1.18
C LYS A 163 -18.56 -4.67 0.66
N GLY A 164 -19.20 -3.90 -0.21
CA GLY A 164 -20.49 -4.26 -0.80
C GLY A 164 -20.95 -3.22 -1.82
N GLY A 165 -21.78 -3.62 -2.78
CA GLY A 165 -22.25 -2.77 -3.89
C GLY A 165 -21.34 -2.76 -5.13
N GLY A 166 -20.16 -3.39 -5.06
CA GLY A 166 -19.20 -3.43 -6.17
C GLY A 166 -19.27 -4.69 -7.06
N SER A 167 -19.92 -5.77 -6.62
CA SER A 167 -19.87 -7.08 -7.31
C SER A 167 -20.45 -7.09 -8.74
N VAL A 168 -21.23 -6.07 -9.12
CA VAL A 168 -21.75 -5.91 -10.49
C VAL A 168 -20.65 -5.45 -11.45
N GLN A 169 -19.76 -4.58 -10.99
CA GLN A 169 -18.67 -4.01 -11.82
C GLN A 169 -17.37 -4.81 -11.69
N TYR A 170 -17.20 -5.51 -10.58
CA TYR A 170 -15.96 -6.19 -10.23
C TYR A 170 -16.17 -7.69 -10.07
N GLY A 171 -15.25 -8.45 -10.64
CA GLY A 171 -15.16 -9.90 -10.47
C GLY A 171 -13.82 -10.42 -10.98
N PRO A 172 -13.48 -11.67 -10.66
CA PRO A 172 -14.21 -12.63 -9.81
C PRO A 172 -13.96 -12.41 -8.31
N ASN A 173 -14.46 -13.33 -7.47
CA ASN A 173 -14.09 -13.44 -6.05
C ASN A 173 -14.39 -12.22 -5.15
N THR A 174 -15.56 -11.61 -5.32
CA THR A 174 -15.98 -10.40 -4.59
C THR A 174 -16.84 -10.67 -3.35
N TYR A 175 -16.86 -11.90 -2.83
CA TYR A 175 -17.72 -12.33 -1.71
C TYR A 175 -17.54 -11.49 -0.44
N GLY A 176 -16.30 -11.30 -0.01
CA GLY A 176 -15.91 -10.43 1.09
C GLY A 176 -15.83 -8.96 0.69
N GLY A 177 -15.63 -8.68 -0.59
CA GLY A 177 -15.53 -7.33 -1.14
C GLY A 177 -14.34 -7.17 -2.07
N ILE A 178 -13.99 -5.92 -2.34
CA ILE A 178 -12.89 -5.51 -3.22
C ILE A 178 -11.95 -4.61 -2.43
N VAL A 179 -10.65 -4.83 -2.59
CA VAL A 179 -9.61 -3.93 -2.10
C VAL A 179 -8.79 -3.50 -3.30
N ASN A 180 -8.93 -2.23 -3.68
CA ASN A 180 -8.20 -1.64 -4.79
C ASN A 180 -7.11 -0.70 -4.27
N ILE A 181 -5.87 -1.04 -4.61
CA ILE A 181 -4.71 -0.25 -4.22
C ILE A 181 -4.33 0.65 -5.38
N ILE A 182 -4.30 1.95 -5.13
CA ILE A 182 -3.95 2.93 -6.14
C ILE A 182 -2.53 3.38 -5.91
N THR A 183 -1.69 3.28 -6.94
CA THR A 183 -0.31 3.75 -6.92
C THR A 183 -0.25 5.27 -7.11
N LYS A 184 0.89 5.86 -6.74
CA LYS A 184 1.11 7.30 -6.90
C LYS A 184 0.97 7.73 -8.38
N PRO A 185 0.14 8.76 -8.68
CA PRO A 185 -0.13 9.20 -10.05
C PRO A 185 1.08 9.93 -10.64
N ILE A 186 1.13 10.08 -11.97
CA ILE A 186 2.10 10.96 -12.64
C ILE A 186 1.83 12.40 -12.21
N PRO A 187 2.82 13.13 -11.67
CA PRO A 187 2.62 14.49 -11.20
C PRO A 187 2.55 15.47 -12.39
N ASN A 188 1.81 16.57 -12.23
CA ASN A 188 1.67 17.59 -13.28
C ASN A 188 3.00 18.28 -13.62
N GLN A 189 3.85 18.46 -12.62
CA GLN A 189 5.21 18.98 -12.77
C GLN A 189 6.21 17.86 -12.48
N TRP A 190 7.43 17.97 -13.00
CA TRP A 190 8.46 16.99 -12.71
C TRP A 190 8.79 16.98 -11.22
N GLU A 191 8.67 15.82 -10.58
CA GLU A 191 8.96 15.60 -9.17
C GLU A 191 9.91 14.42 -8.99
N ASN A 192 10.83 14.57 -8.03
CA ASN A 192 11.71 13.52 -7.58
C ASN A 192 11.42 13.27 -6.10
N GLN A 193 11.25 12.01 -5.73
CA GLN A 193 11.03 11.58 -4.36
C GLN A 193 12.03 10.48 -4.01
N ALA A 194 12.68 10.61 -2.86
CA ALA A 194 13.41 9.53 -2.20
C ALA A 194 12.88 9.38 -0.78
N ALA A 195 12.71 8.15 -0.33
CA ALA A 195 12.26 7.83 1.02
C ALA A 195 13.01 6.60 1.52
N GLU A 196 13.44 6.63 2.76
CA GLU A 196 14.04 5.49 3.46
C GLU A 196 13.26 5.27 4.76
N ARG A 197 12.92 4.01 5.04
CA ARG A 197 12.38 3.61 6.33
C ARG A 197 13.18 2.46 6.90
N ILE A 198 13.68 2.66 8.12
CA ILE A 198 14.36 1.64 8.90
C ILE A 198 13.43 1.21 10.04
N THR A 199 13.09 -0.07 10.07
CA THR A 199 12.25 -0.67 11.13
C THR A 199 13.13 -1.48 12.06
N TYR A 200 13.00 -1.23 13.36
CA TYR A 200 13.73 -1.91 14.42
C TYR A 200 12.78 -2.83 15.17
N TRP A 201 12.96 -4.14 15.05
CA TRP A 201 12.18 -5.11 15.81
C TRP A 201 12.82 -5.31 17.19
N ALA A 202 12.24 -4.69 18.23
CA ALA A 202 12.66 -4.95 19.61
C ALA A 202 12.09 -6.30 20.07
N LYS A 203 12.96 -7.32 20.16
CA LYS A 203 12.57 -8.69 20.54
C LYS A 203 13.13 -9.05 21.90
N ALA A 204 12.27 -9.24 22.89
CA ALA A 204 12.69 -9.89 24.13
C ALA A 204 12.60 -11.41 23.96
N ARG A 205 13.67 -12.13 24.34
CA ARG A 205 13.77 -13.58 24.16
C ARG A 205 12.81 -14.39 25.04
N ASN A 206 12.28 -13.78 26.09
CA ASN A 206 11.19 -14.27 26.92
C ASN A 206 9.96 -13.37 26.66
N ALA A 207 8.74 -13.80 26.95
CA ALA A 207 7.51 -13.05 26.66
C ALA A 207 7.32 -11.64 27.32
N GLY A 208 8.38 -10.99 27.84
CA GLY A 208 8.42 -9.60 28.29
C GLY A 208 8.91 -8.60 27.21
N PHE A 209 9.18 -7.35 27.61
CA PHE A 209 9.84 -6.31 26.77
C PHE A 209 11.38 -6.35 26.90
N ALA A 210 11.90 -6.96 27.97
CA ALA A 210 13.32 -7.27 28.16
C ALA A 210 13.45 -8.63 28.85
N ALA A 211 14.55 -9.34 28.59
CA ALA A 211 14.87 -10.54 29.35
C ALA A 211 15.35 -10.15 30.75
N PRO A 212 14.84 -10.80 31.82
CA PRO A 212 15.36 -10.59 33.15
C PRO A 212 16.81 -11.09 33.19
N PRO A 213 17.70 -10.41 33.94
CA PRO A 213 19.14 -10.67 33.94
C PRO A 213 19.56 -12.12 34.20
N ASP A 214 18.71 -12.84 34.95
CA ASP A 214 18.89 -14.23 35.36
C ASP A 214 18.79 -15.24 34.20
N LYS A 215 18.14 -14.89 33.08
CA LYS A 215 17.95 -15.78 31.92
C LYS A 215 18.95 -15.58 30.80
N THR A 216 19.62 -14.43 30.73
CA THR A 216 20.61 -14.10 29.69
C THR A 216 22.05 -14.14 30.18
N GLY A 217 22.29 -14.26 31.49
CA GLY A 217 23.64 -14.24 32.08
C GLY A 217 24.38 -12.90 31.98
N ASP A 218 23.76 -11.90 31.34
CA ASP A 218 24.26 -10.54 31.13
C ASP A 218 23.13 -9.55 31.46
N PRO A 219 23.31 -8.64 32.45
CA PRO A 219 22.28 -7.71 32.94
C PRO A 219 22.00 -6.53 31.99
N SER A 220 22.65 -6.45 30.83
CA SER A 220 22.47 -5.32 29.92
C SER A 220 21.15 -5.40 29.12
N PHE A 221 20.22 -4.49 29.44
CA PHE A 221 18.93 -4.30 28.76
C PHE A 221 19.05 -4.33 27.22
N ILE A 222 20.05 -3.65 26.67
CA ILE A 222 20.26 -3.54 25.21
C ILE A 222 20.67 -4.88 24.58
N LYS A 223 21.45 -5.74 25.25
CA LYS A 223 21.82 -7.05 24.71
C LYS A 223 20.74 -8.12 24.88
N SER A 224 19.78 -7.89 25.79
CA SER A 224 18.60 -8.74 25.93
C SER A 224 17.64 -8.65 24.72
N LEU A 225 17.80 -7.59 23.91
CA LEU A 225 17.04 -7.34 22.69
C LEU A 225 17.78 -7.93 21.49
N GLY A 226 17.12 -8.83 20.76
CA GLY A 226 17.58 -9.27 19.45
C GLY A 226 17.28 -8.19 18.41
N ASN A 227 18.30 -7.69 17.71
CA ASN A 227 18.13 -6.66 16.68
C ASN A 227 18.09 -7.28 15.29
N ASN A 228 16.97 -7.06 14.60
CA ASN A 228 16.80 -7.36 13.19
C ASN A 228 16.22 -6.10 12.54
N LEU A 229 16.90 -5.60 11.51
CA LEU A 229 16.48 -4.38 10.81
C LEU A 229 15.77 -4.74 9.52
N LEU A 230 14.76 -3.95 9.18
CA LEU A 230 14.13 -3.95 7.87
C LEU A 230 14.30 -2.56 7.26
N TYR A 231 14.95 -2.52 6.11
CA TYR A 231 15.14 -1.33 5.29
C TYR A 231 14.09 -1.31 4.20
N ASN A 232 13.52 -0.14 3.95
CA ASN A 232 12.56 0.08 2.88
C ASN A 232 12.92 1.38 2.17
N THR A 233 13.68 1.22 1.09
CA THR A 233 14.15 2.28 0.23
C THR A 233 13.20 2.44 -0.94
N TYR A 234 12.72 3.66 -1.17
CA TYR A 234 11.83 4.01 -2.27
C TYR A 234 12.35 5.23 -2.99
N VAL A 235 12.38 5.16 -4.32
CA VAL A 235 12.68 6.29 -5.19
C VAL A 235 11.63 6.39 -6.29
N ARG A 236 11.34 7.61 -6.68
CA ARG A 236 10.40 7.93 -7.75
C ARG A 236 10.85 9.18 -8.47
N SER A 237 10.70 9.18 -9.78
CA SER A 237 10.96 10.33 -10.63
C SER A 237 9.93 10.32 -11.76
N GLY A 238 9.29 11.45 -12.01
CA GLY A 238 8.32 11.53 -13.08
C GLY A 238 7.61 12.86 -13.12
N GLY A 239 6.89 13.08 -14.21
CA GLY A 239 6.10 14.27 -14.46
C GLY A 239 5.58 14.32 -15.88
N MET A 240 4.74 15.31 -16.15
CA MET A 240 4.41 15.69 -17.52
C MET A 240 5.65 16.28 -18.20
N ILE A 241 6.05 15.71 -19.32
CA ILE A 241 7.10 16.26 -20.20
C ILE A 241 6.55 17.46 -20.96
N ASN A 242 5.28 17.36 -21.37
CA ASN A 242 4.52 18.42 -22.02
C ASN A 242 3.02 18.20 -21.75
N LYS A 243 2.15 19.01 -22.36
CA LYS A 243 0.69 18.92 -22.17
C LYS A 243 0.04 17.60 -22.63
N HIS A 244 0.75 16.78 -23.40
CA HIS A 244 0.25 15.52 -23.96
C HIS A 244 0.94 14.30 -23.36
N VAL A 245 2.20 14.39 -22.97
CA VAL A 245 3.00 13.22 -22.57
C VAL A 245 3.46 13.37 -21.12
N GLY A 246 3.20 12.34 -20.32
CA GLY A 246 3.75 12.20 -18.98
C GLY A 246 4.36 10.83 -18.77
N ILE A 247 5.44 10.78 -17.99
CA ILE A 247 6.14 9.54 -17.65
C ILE A 247 6.50 9.53 -16.18
N GLN A 248 6.65 8.33 -15.63
CA GLN A 248 7.12 8.15 -14.28
C GLN A 248 7.76 6.80 -14.07
N ALA A 249 8.88 6.79 -13.36
CA ALA A 249 9.51 5.58 -12.86
C ALA A 249 9.45 5.54 -11.34
N GLN A 250 9.24 4.36 -10.78
CA GLN A 250 9.29 4.11 -9.34
C GLN A 250 10.13 2.86 -9.10
N ALA A 251 10.95 2.88 -8.05
CA ALA A 251 11.70 1.72 -7.60
C ALA A 251 11.63 1.60 -6.08
N ASN A 252 11.39 0.40 -5.58
CA ASN A 252 11.33 0.10 -4.16
C ASN A 252 12.14 -1.15 -3.85
N TRP A 253 12.94 -1.09 -2.78
CA TRP A 253 13.66 -2.23 -2.23
C TRP A 253 13.31 -2.40 -0.76
N VAL A 254 12.80 -3.58 -0.40
CA VAL A 254 12.58 -3.95 1.01
C VAL A 254 13.57 -5.06 1.36
N ARG A 255 14.52 -4.79 2.24
CA ARG A 255 15.66 -5.67 2.54
C ARG A 255 15.84 -5.81 4.04
N GLY A 256 16.17 -7.01 4.51
CA GLY A 256 16.51 -7.23 5.91
C GLY A 256 15.72 -8.38 6.50
N GLN A 257 15.06 -8.15 7.63
CA GLN A 257 14.48 -9.19 8.46
C GLN A 257 13.05 -8.83 8.89
N GLY A 258 12.17 -9.82 8.94
CA GLY A 258 10.87 -9.70 9.59
C GLY A 258 10.96 -9.67 11.11
N PHE A 259 9.81 -9.59 11.77
CA PHE A 259 9.74 -9.48 13.24
C PHE A 259 10.15 -10.76 13.99
N ARG A 260 10.28 -11.90 13.29
CA ARG A 260 10.74 -13.18 13.87
C ARG A 260 12.23 -13.37 13.63
N ASP A 261 12.88 -14.23 14.40
CA ASP A 261 14.30 -14.53 14.27
C ASP A 261 14.60 -15.19 12.92
N ASN A 262 15.80 -14.95 12.37
CA ASN A 262 16.23 -15.49 11.07
C ASN A 262 15.11 -15.51 10.02
N SER A 263 14.51 -14.35 9.75
CA SER A 263 13.41 -14.18 8.81
C SER A 263 13.79 -13.25 7.66
N PRO A 264 14.82 -13.60 6.86
CA PRO A 264 15.31 -12.75 5.79
C PRO A 264 14.20 -12.41 4.80
N SER A 265 14.22 -11.17 4.34
CA SER A 265 13.23 -10.63 3.42
C SER A 265 13.91 -9.75 2.39
N ASN A 266 13.55 -9.97 1.14
CA ASN A 266 14.09 -9.30 -0.01
C ASN A 266 12.97 -9.09 -1.02
N ILE A 267 12.62 -7.83 -1.29
CA ILE A 267 11.62 -7.44 -2.27
C ILE A 267 12.22 -6.34 -3.14
N SER A 268 11.96 -6.42 -4.44
CA SER A 268 12.25 -5.37 -5.41
C SER A 268 11.00 -5.12 -6.24
N ASN A 269 10.57 -3.87 -6.34
CA ASN A 269 9.37 -3.46 -7.07
C ASN A 269 9.69 -2.26 -7.96
N TYR A 270 9.59 -2.45 -9.28
CA TYR A 270 9.85 -1.41 -10.27
C TYR A 270 8.57 -1.14 -11.05
N TRP A 271 8.22 0.14 -11.19
CA TRP A 271 7.12 0.61 -12.01
C TRP A 271 7.63 1.59 -13.05
N LEU A 272 7.06 1.49 -14.24
CA LEU A 272 7.15 2.48 -15.29
C LEU A 272 5.72 2.80 -15.74
N ASP A 273 5.31 4.05 -15.54
CA ASP A 273 4.00 4.57 -15.90
C ASP A 273 4.16 5.57 -17.05
N GLY A 274 3.23 5.56 -17.99
CA GLY A 274 3.17 6.49 -19.10
C GLY A 274 1.74 6.93 -19.40
N VAL A 275 1.57 8.21 -19.72
CA VAL A 275 0.32 8.78 -20.22
C VAL A 275 0.57 9.55 -21.50
N TYR A 276 -0.34 9.39 -22.46
CA TYR A 276 -0.37 10.11 -23.71
C TYR A 276 -1.78 10.60 -24.02
N ASP A 277 -2.04 11.88 -23.79
CA ASP A 277 -3.27 12.55 -24.20
C ASP A 277 -3.18 12.91 -25.69
N ILE A 278 -3.88 12.15 -26.53
CA ILE A 278 -3.97 12.38 -27.97
C ILE A 278 -4.68 13.71 -28.24
N ASN A 279 -5.75 13.97 -27.50
CA ASN A 279 -6.51 15.22 -27.49
C ASN A 279 -7.37 15.30 -26.20
N GLU A 280 -8.18 16.35 -26.06
CA GLU A 280 -9.02 16.58 -24.86
C GLU A 280 -9.96 15.40 -24.52
N ASN A 281 -10.34 14.64 -25.55
CA ASN A 281 -11.31 13.54 -25.46
C ASN A 281 -10.67 12.16 -25.52
N ASN A 282 -9.38 12.04 -25.83
CA ASN A 282 -8.75 10.75 -26.10
C ASN A 282 -7.39 10.68 -25.44
N GLY A 283 -7.18 9.65 -24.62
CA GLY A 283 -5.92 9.41 -23.93
C GLY A 283 -5.55 7.94 -23.92
N ILE A 284 -4.26 7.68 -23.81
CA ILE A 284 -3.70 6.34 -23.59
C ILE A 284 -2.91 6.38 -22.29
N LYS A 285 -3.08 5.36 -21.46
CA LYS A 285 -2.19 5.10 -20.32
C LYS A 285 -1.54 3.75 -20.53
N ALA A 286 -0.28 3.63 -20.16
CA ALA A 286 0.41 2.35 -20.18
C ALA A 286 1.23 2.22 -18.91
N TYR A 287 1.35 0.99 -18.42
CA TYR A 287 2.25 0.69 -17.33
C TYR A 287 3.03 -0.58 -17.62
N TYR A 288 4.20 -0.67 -17.00
CA TYR A 288 4.98 -1.86 -16.85
C TYR A 288 5.44 -1.96 -15.40
N GLN A 289 5.37 -3.16 -14.85
CA GLN A 289 5.80 -3.47 -13.50
C GLN A 289 6.66 -4.73 -13.52
N TYR A 290 7.79 -4.68 -12.83
CA TYR A 290 8.54 -5.86 -12.43
C TYR A 290 8.58 -5.95 -10.91
N TYR A 291 8.13 -7.08 -10.37
CA TYR A 291 8.16 -7.36 -8.93
C TYR A 291 8.86 -8.70 -8.70
N ASP A 292 9.81 -8.72 -7.77
CA ASP A 292 10.53 -9.92 -7.31
C ASP A 292 10.51 -9.92 -5.79
N PHE A 293 10.19 -11.06 -5.19
CA PHE A 293 10.21 -11.22 -3.75
C PHE A 293 10.78 -12.58 -3.35
N ALA A 294 11.46 -12.58 -2.20
CA ALA A 294 11.89 -13.76 -1.48
C ALA A 294 11.84 -13.43 0.01
N ILE A 295 10.95 -14.10 0.73
CA ILE A 295 10.71 -13.89 2.16
C ILE A 295 10.73 -15.22 2.90
N ALA A 296 11.34 -15.23 4.06
CA ALA A 296 11.21 -16.35 5.00
C ALA A 296 9.79 -16.40 5.58
N GLN A 297 9.31 -17.61 5.86
CA GLN A 297 8.02 -17.87 6.48
C GLN A 297 8.23 -18.58 7.82
N PRO A 298 8.42 -17.84 8.93
CA PRO A 298 8.72 -18.41 10.25
C PRO A 298 7.64 -19.38 10.78
N GLY A 299 6.41 -19.20 10.29
CA GLY A 299 5.24 -20.02 10.63
C GLY A 299 4.85 -19.96 12.11
N SER A 300 3.96 -20.88 12.49
CA SER A 300 3.45 -21.05 13.84
C SER A 300 4.49 -21.61 14.82
N LEU A 301 4.28 -21.41 16.11
CA LEU A 301 5.02 -22.08 17.18
C LEU A 301 4.07 -23.00 17.93
N SER A 302 4.59 -24.06 18.55
CA SER A 302 3.82 -24.77 19.58
C SER A 302 3.55 -23.82 20.75
N GLU A 303 2.57 -24.14 21.60
CA GLU A 303 2.31 -23.35 22.80
C GLU A 303 3.55 -23.25 23.71
N GLN A 304 4.28 -24.36 23.84
CA GLN A 304 5.51 -24.42 24.63
C GLN A 304 6.60 -23.51 24.04
N ASP A 305 6.86 -23.61 22.73
CA ASP A 305 7.88 -22.79 22.07
C ASP A 305 7.52 -21.30 22.10
N TYR A 306 6.23 -20.97 21.96
CA TYR A 306 5.75 -19.59 22.05
C TYR A 306 6.00 -18.99 23.44
N LYS A 307 5.74 -19.75 24.51
CA LYS A 307 6.02 -19.32 25.89
C LYS A 307 7.52 -19.15 26.15
N ILE A 308 8.36 -19.99 25.54
CA ILE A 308 9.82 -19.90 25.63
C ILE A 308 10.32 -18.66 24.89
N ASN A 309 10.06 -18.58 23.58
CA ASN A 309 10.44 -17.47 22.72
C ASN A 309 9.45 -17.31 21.55
N ARG A 310 8.47 -16.41 21.71
CA ARG A 310 7.51 -16.05 20.66
C ARG A 310 8.13 -15.52 19.36
N PHE A 311 9.40 -15.11 19.38
CA PHE A 311 10.11 -14.61 18.22
C PHE A 311 10.90 -15.69 17.47
N ALA A 312 11.14 -16.86 18.08
CA ALA A 312 11.95 -17.93 17.50
C ALA A 312 11.45 -18.32 16.11
N ASN A 313 12.34 -18.60 15.16
CA ASN A 313 11.97 -19.26 13.90
C ASN A 313 12.48 -20.69 13.91
N LEU A 314 11.57 -21.65 14.13
CA LEU A 314 11.86 -23.07 14.16
C LEU A 314 11.66 -23.75 12.79
N ARG A 315 11.42 -22.96 11.74
CA ARG A 315 11.29 -23.43 10.36
C ARG A 315 12.24 -22.65 9.44
N PRO A 316 13.56 -22.79 9.61
CA PRO A 316 14.54 -21.97 8.88
C PRO A 316 14.55 -22.22 7.37
N LEU A 317 14.02 -23.37 6.91
CA LEU A 317 13.93 -23.71 5.50
C LEU A 317 12.64 -23.22 4.84
N ASN A 318 11.66 -22.74 5.61
CA ASN A 318 10.41 -22.24 5.06
C ASN A 318 10.63 -20.85 4.45
N GLN A 319 10.50 -20.78 3.13
CA GLN A 319 10.62 -19.54 2.36
C GLN A 319 9.55 -19.52 1.27
N LYS A 320 9.10 -18.33 0.92
CA LYS A 320 8.24 -18.08 -0.25
C LYS A 320 8.87 -17.00 -1.10
N GLY A 321 8.84 -17.19 -2.39
CA GLY A 321 9.34 -16.21 -3.34
C GLY A 321 8.71 -16.39 -4.70
N GLY A 322 8.91 -15.41 -5.55
CA GLY A 322 8.32 -15.38 -6.87
C GLY A 322 8.61 -14.07 -7.58
N ARG A 323 8.24 -14.04 -8.86
CA ARG A 323 8.38 -12.88 -9.74
C ARG A 323 7.08 -12.65 -10.49
N SER A 324 6.75 -11.40 -10.73
CA SER A 324 5.72 -11.01 -11.69
C SER A 324 6.21 -9.90 -12.59
N GLN A 325 5.86 -10.04 -13.86
CA GLN A 325 5.88 -8.97 -14.84
C GLN A 325 4.44 -8.65 -15.17
N ARG A 326 4.04 -7.39 -15.01
CA ARG A 326 2.69 -6.92 -15.33
C ARG A 326 2.83 -5.75 -16.27
N PHE A 327 2.03 -5.74 -17.32
CA PHE A 327 1.98 -4.61 -18.23
C PHE A 327 0.54 -4.42 -18.65
N GLY A 328 0.18 -3.21 -19.01
CA GLY A 328 -1.14 -2.97 -19.54
C GLY A 328 -1.23 -1.63 -20.21
N ALA A 329 -2.23 -1.51 -21.07
CA ALA A 329 -2.54 -0.30 -21.80
C ALA A 329 -4.04 -0.04 -21.70
N VAL A 330 -4.39 1.24 -21.60
CA VAL A 330 -5.74 1.71 -21.39
C VAL A 330 -5.97 2.83 -22.38
N TYR A 331 -6.84 2.60 -23.33
CA TYR A 331 -7.34 3.67 -24.17
C TYR A 331 -8.62 4.22 -23.54
N GLU A 332 -8.71 5.54 -23.42
CA GLU A 332 -9.81 6.25 -22.81
C GLU A 332 -10.38 7.25 -23.82
N ASN A 333 -11.67 7.12 -24.12
CA ASN A 333 -12.44 8.07 -24.90
C ASN A 333 -13.50 8.73 -24.01
N ARG A 334 -13.48 10.07 -23.96
CA ARG A 334 -14.40 10.90 -23.19
C ARG A 334 -15.35 11.57 -24.18
N PHE A 335 -16.64 11.42 -23.94
CA PHE A 335 -17.67 11.99 -24.82
C PHE A 335 -18.76 12.69 -23.99
N GLY A 336 -19.38 13.70 -24.61
CA GLY A 336 -20.40 14.53 -23.96
C GLY A 336 -19.80 15.60 -23.03
N ASP A 337 -20.71 16.34 -22.39
CA ASP A 337 -20.35 17.33 -21.37
C ASP A 337 -20.41 16.61 -20.02
N LEU A 338 -19.25 16.27 -19.45
CA LEU A 338 -19.15 15.58 -18.16
C LEU A 338 -19.86 16.33 -17.02
N ASP A 339 -20.11 17.63 -17.18
CA ASP A 339 -20.85 18.45 -16.21
C ASP A 339 -22.38 18.39 -16.39
N LYS A 340 -22.89 17.78 -17.48
CA LYS A 340 -24.33 17.65 -17.77
C LYS A 340 -24.75 16.21 -18.04
N VAL A 341 -24.30 15.68 -19.17
CA VAL A 341 -24.50 14.30 -19.62
C VAL A 341 -23.28 13.95 -20.46
N GLY A 342 -22.41 13.12 -19.89
CA GLY A 342 -21.19 12.64 -20.52
C GLY A 342 -20.89 11.22 -20.06
N GLY A 343 -19.98 10.57 -20.78
CA GLY A 343 -19.55 9.21 -20.48
C GLY A 343 -18.08 9.03 -20.82
N THR A 344 -17.48 8.04 -20.16
CA THR A 344 -16.13 7.57 -20.49
C THR A 344 -16.26 6.15 -21.01
N PHE A 345 -15.74 5.90 -22.20
CA PHE A 345 -15.48 4.57 -22.70
C PHE A 345 -14.00 4.25 -22.49
N SER A 346 -13.71 3.10 -21.88
CA SER A 346 -12.35 2.64 -21.67
C SER A 346 -12.17 1.24 -22.23
N PHE A 347 -11.10 1.05 -22.99
CA PHE A 347 -10.61 -0.27 -23.39
C PHE A 347 -9.32 -0.55 -22.63
N THR A 348 -9.31 -1.62 -21.83
CA THR A 348 -8.18 -2.01 -20.98
C THR A 348 -7.64 -3.36 -21.46
N TYR A 349 -6.34 -3.41 -21.73
CA TYR A 349 -5.58 -4.63 -21.99
C TYR A 349 -4.51 -4.77 -20.91
N TYR A 350 -4.39 -5.93 -20.25
CA TYR A 350 -3.47 -6.16 -19.14
C TYR A 350 -3.07 -7.63 -19.00
#